data_AF-A0A939AIM8-F1
#
_entry.id   AF-A0A939AIM8-F1
#
_cell.length_a   1.000
_cell.length_b   1.000
_cell.length_c   1.000
_cell.angle_alpha   90.00
_cell.angle_beta   90.00
_cell.angle_gamma   90.00
#
_symmetry.space_group_name_H-M   'P 1'
#
loop_
_entity.id
_entity.type
_entity.pdbx_description
1 polymer ?
#
loop_
_entity_poly.entity_id
_entity_poly.type
_entity_poly.pdbx_seq_one_letter_code
_entity_poly.pdbx_strand_id
1 'polypeptide(L)'
;LGAAAVWLKSQPNCNGKVGIVGTCSGGRHALLAASRAPGFDAAIDLWGGGVAPPPEQLTPKRPVAPIDYTKDLVVPLLGLFGNEDQNPPPDQVDRHEAELKRHGKVYEFHRYDNAGHGFFYYDRAAYRQQQAMDGWSKVVAWFEKYLR
;
A
#
# COMPACT_ATOMS: atom_id res chain seq x y z
N LEU A 1 -6.06 9.34 9.77
CA LEU A 1 -5.99 7.86 9.71
C LEU A 1 -5.76 7.23 11.08
N GLY A 2 -4.78 7.67 11.89
CA GLY A 2 -4.61 7.14 13.27
C GLY A 2 -5.87 7.22 14.15
N ALA A 3 -6.57 8.36 14.16
CA ALA A 3 -7.84 8.50 14.91
C ALA A 3 -8.93 7.53 14.42
N ALA A 4 -8.98 7.24 13.11
CA ALA A 4 -9.92 6.26 12.56
C ALA A 4 -9.58 4.83 13.01
N ALA A 5 -8.28 4.50 13.10
CA ALA A 5 -7.84 3.21 13.64
C ALA A 5 -8.20 3.06 15.11
N VAL A 6 -7.99 4.10 15.93
CA VAL A 6 -8.40 4.12 17.34
C VAL A 6 -9.91 3.92 17.48
N TRP A 7 -10.70 4.65 16.66
CA TRP A 7 -12.15 4.50 16.66
C TRP A 7 -12.58 3.10 16.22
N LEU A 8 -11.98 2.51 15.18
CA LEU A 8 -12.30 1.14 14.76
C LEU A 8 -12.00 0.13 15.87
N LYS A 9 -10.87 0.28 16.58
CA LYS A 9 -10.51 -0.58 17.71
C LYS A 9 -11.47 -0.47 18.90
N SER A 10 -12.18 0.65 19.04
CA SER A 10 -13.16 0.84 20.11
C SER A 10 -14.55 0.26 19.78
N GLN A 11 -14.77 -0.27 18.58
CA GLN A 11 -16.07 -0.81 18.21
C GLN A 11 -16.29 -2.20 18.86
N PRO A 12 -17.51 -2.51 19.33
CA PRO A 12 -17.78 -3.76 20.05
C PRO A 12 -17.57 -5.03 19.21
N ASN A 13 -17.57 -4.91 17.88
CA ASN A 13 -17.36 -6.00 16.93
C ASN A 13 -15.93 -6.05 16.36
N CYS A 14 -15.00 -5.23 16.86
CA CYS A 14 -13.58 -5.32 16.49
C CYS A 14 -12.86 -6.33 17.39
N ASN A 15 -12.07 -7.22 16.82
CA ASN A 15 -11.21 -8.16 17.57
C ASN A 15 -9.91 -7.51 18.09
N GLY A 16 -9.84 -6.17 18.11
CA GLY A 16 -8.67 -5.40 18.53
C GLY A 16 -7.61 -5.17 17.43
N LYS A 17 -7.78 -5.76 16.25
CA LYS A 17 -6.87 -5.62 15.10
C LYS A 17 -7.50 -4.76 13.99
N VAL A 18 -6.71 -3.90 13.36
CA VAL A 18 -7.17 -3.01 12.28
C VAL A 18 -6.18 -3.01 11.12
N GLY A 19 -6.67 -3.28 9.92
CA GLY A 19 -5.92 -3.14 8.67
C GLY A 19 -6.14 -1.80 8.00
N ILE A 20 -5.21 -1.43 7.11
CA ILE A 20 -5.40 -0.34 6.15
C ILE A 20 -5.14 -0.84 4.73
N VAL A 21 -6.04 -0.49 3.81
CA VAL A 21 -5.88 -0.73 2.37
C VAL A 21 -6.22 0.55 1.63
N GLY A 22 -5.48 0.86 0.58
CA GLY A 22 -5.77 2.01 -0.28
C GLY A 22 -5.26 1.83 -1.69
N THR A 23 -5.95 2.48 -2.65
CA THR A 23 -5.59 2.48 -4.07
C THR A 23 -5.02 3.81 -4.53
N CYS A 24 -4.11 3.83 -5.50
CA CYS A 24 -3.48 5.06 -6.03
C CYS A 24 -2.86 5.89 -4.89
N SER A 25 -3.28 7.14 -4.70
CA SER A 25 -2.82 7.96 -3.58
C SER A 25 -3.16 7.35 -2.23
N GLY A 26 -4.26 6.59 -2.14
CA GLY A 26 -4.63 5.82 -0.94
C GLY A 26 -3.59 4.77 -0.58
N GLY A 27 -2.95 4.14 -1.56
CA GLY A 27 -1.88 3.17 -1.34
C GLY A 27 -0.64 3.81 -0.71
N ARG A 28 -0.24 4.99 -1.23
CA ARG A 28 0.77 5.85 -0.58
C ARG A 28 0.39 6.22 0.86
N HIS A 29 -0.88 6.57 1.09
CA HIS A 29 -1.34 6.89 2.45
C HIS A 29 -1.37 5.67 3.37
N ALA A 30 -1.59 4.46 2.85
CA ALA A 30 -1.51 3.23 3.62
C ALA A 30 -0.10 3.04 4.18
N LEU A 31 0.94 3.16 3.33
CA LEU A 31 2.34 3.13 3.76
C LEU A 31 2.65 4.22 4.82
N LEU A 32 2.26 5.47 4.53
CA LEU A 32 2.52 6.60 5.43
C LEU A 32 1.84 6.40 6.80
N ALA A 33 0.56 6.02 6.80
CA ALA A 33 -0.19 5.81 8.03
C ALA A 33 0.38 4.64 8.83
N ALA A 34 0.70 3.53 8.18
CA ALA A 34 1.30 2.36 8.81
C ALA A 34 2.71 2.62 9.38
N SER A 35 3.42 3.59 8.83
CA SER A 35 4.77 3.97 9.28
C SER A 35 4.75 5.08 10.35
N ARG A 36 3.70 5.91 10.39
CA ARG A 36 3.70 7.17 11.18
C ARG A 36 2.58 7.29 12.19
N ALA A 37 1.58 6.43 12.16
CA ALA A 37 0.49 6.43 13.11
C ALA A 37 0.38 5.05 13.79
N PRO A 38 0.18 5.02 15.12
CA PRO A 38 -0.11 3.78 15.81
C PRO A 38 -1.52 3.29 15.46
N GLY A 39 -1.77 2.01 15.73
CA GLY A 39 -3.12 1.44 15.69
C GLY A 39 -3.45 0.62 14.45
N PHE A 40 -2.51 0.45 13.51
CA PHE A 40 -2.65 -0.51 12.42
C PHE A 40 -1.88 -1.80 12.74
N ASP A 41 -2.34 -2.91 12.17
CA ASP A 41 -1.79 -4.25 12.39
C ASP A 41 -1.39 -4.93 11.06
N ALA A 42 -1.88 -4.43 9.92
CA ALA A 42 -1.48 -4.82 8.57
C ALA A 42 -1.77 -3.68 7.58
N ALA A 43 -0.96 -3.56 6.53
CA ALA A 43 -1.12 -2.56 5.49
C ALA A 43 -1.15 -3.20 4.09
N ILE A 44 -1.88 -2.57 3.17
CA ILE A 44 -1.97 -2.96 1.76
C ILE A 44 -1.87 -1.71 0.88
N ASP A 45 -0.87 -1.68 0.03
CA ASP A 45 -0.66 -0.70 -1.03
C ASP A 45 -1.11 -1.25 -2.39
N LEU A 46 -2.17 -0.67 -2.94
CA LEU A 46 -2.65 -0.98 -4.28
C LEU A 46 -2.19 0.14 -5.23
N TRP A 47 -1.08 -0.11 -5.94
CA TRP A 47 -0.42 0.80 -6.89
C TRP A 47 -0.23 2.25 -6.39
N GLY A 48 0.45 2.37 -5.25
CA GLY A 48 0.74 3.61 -4.54
C GLY A 48 1.50 4.66 -5.35
N GLY A 49 0.78 5.64 -5.91
CA GLY A 49 1.37 6.74 -6.66
C GLY A 49 2.20 7.69 -5.78
N GLY A 50 3.47 7.88 -6.14
CA GLY A 50 4.38 8.81 -5.47
C GLY A 50 4.80 8.36 -4.07
N VAL A 51 4.98 7.05 -3.87
CA VAL A 51 5.68 6.48 -2.70
C VAL A 51 7.17 6.80 -2.75
N ALA A 52 7.80 6.64 -3.92
CA ALA A 52 9.19 6.98 -4.19
C ALA A 52 9.28 8.12 -5.23
N PRO A 53 8.72 9.31 -4.94
CA PRO A 53 8.77 10.42 -5.88
C PRO A 53 10.23 10.82 -6.14
N PRO A 54 10.56 11.31 -7.34
CA PRO A 54 11.88 11.88 -7.57
C PRO A 54 12.03 13.20 -6.76
N PRO A 55 13.26 13.60 -6.39
CA PRO A 55 13.49 14.72 -5.47
C PRO A 55 12.82 16.04 -5.87
N GLU A 56 12.73 16.32 -7.17
CA GLU A 56 12.10 17.51 -7.74
C GLU A 56 10.59 17.60 -7.50
N GLN A 57 9.94 16.50 -7.11
CA GLN A 57 8.51 16.47 -6.75
C GLN A 57 8.25 16.73 -5.25
N LEU A 58 9.30 16.90 -4.44
CA LEU A 58 9.16 17.31 -3.05
C LEU A 58 8.77 18.80 -2.98
N THR A 59 7.92 19.14 -2.01
CA THR A 59 7.41 20.51 -1.83
C THR A 59 7.48 20.90 -0.36
N PRO A 60 7.37 22.19 0.01
CA PRO A 60 7.30 22.57 1.42
C PRO A 60 6.17 21.88 2.20
N LYS A 61 5.06 21.51 1.52
CA LYS A 61 3.93 20.77 2.11
C LYS A 61 4.15 19.25 2.17
N ARG A 62 5.08 18.72 1.36
CA ARG A 62 5.48 17.31 1.30
C ARG A 62 7.01 17.23 1.23
N PRO A 63 7.71 17.62 2.31
CA PRO A 63 9.16 17.83 2.26
C PRO A 63 9.97 16.54 2.34
N VAL A 64 9.32 15.42 2.72
CA VAL A 64 9.96 14.11 2.88
C VAL A 64 9.26 13.12 1.98
N ALA A 65 10.02 12.28 1.28
CA ALA A 65 9.47 11.24 0.42
C ALA A 65 8.84 10.14 1.30
N PRO A 66 7.66 9.59 0.93
CA PRO A 66 7.04 8.52 1.71
C PRO A 66 7.94 7.30 1.93
N ILE A 67 8.76 6.94 0.94
CA ILE A 67 9.74 5.86 1.03
C ILE A 67 10.73 6.04 2.19
N ASP A 68 11.07 7.28 2.59
CA ASP A 68 12.01 7.55 3.69
C ASP A 68 11.44 7.15 5.07
N TYR A 69 10.10 7.01 5.16
CA TYR A 69 9.43 6.52 6.35
C TYR A 69 9.34 4.99 6.41
N THR A 70 9.81 4.27 5.37
CA THR A 70 9.78 2.79 5.35
C THR A 70 10.51 2.20 6.55
N LYS A 71 11.58 2.84 7.05
CA LYS A 71 12.26 2.43 8.29
C LYS A 71 11.35 2.34 9.51
N ASP A 72 10.32 3.18 9.58
CA ASP A 72 9.37 3.28 10.69
C ASP A 72 8.16 2.33 10.50
N LEU A 73 8.06 1.63 9.37
CA LEU A 73 7.01 0.64 9.14
C LEU A 73 7.17 -0.55 10.09
N VAL A 74 6.19 -0.77 10.96
CA VAL A 74 6.20 -1.83 11.99
C VAL A 74 5.18 -2.94 11.73
N VAL A 75 4.37 -2.80 10.68
CA VAL A 75 3.35 -3.77 10.28
C VAL A 75 3.69 -4.42 8.95
N PRO A 76 3.20 -5.64 8.68
CA PRO A 76 3.38 -6.31 7.40
C PRO A 76 2.67 -5.54 6.26
N LEU A 77 3.35 -5.40 5.11
CA LEU A 77 2.85 -4.71 3.92
C LEU A 77 2.66 -5.64 2.70
N LEU A 78 1.44 -5.69 2.16
CA LEU A 78 1.17 -6.23 0.82
C LEU A 78 1.24 -5.10 -0.20
N GLY A 79 1.87 -5.33 -1.35
CA GLY A 79 1.89 -4.41 -2.49
C GLY A 79 1.40 -5.07 -3.76
N LEU A 80 0.42 -4.47 -4.45
CA LEU A 80 -0.07 -4.95 -5.75
C LEU A 80 0.13 -3.88 -6.82
N PHE A 81 0.92 -4.18 -7.85
CA PHE A 81 1.33 -3.21 -8.87
C PHE A 81 1.09 -3.73 -10.30
N GLY A 82 0.81 -2.82 -11.23
CA GLY A 82 0.75 -3.13 -12.66
C GLY A 82 2.09 -2.85 -13.33
N ASN A 83 2.55 -3.71 -14.25
CA ASN A 83 3.80 -3.52 -14.97
C ASN A 83 3.72 -2.48 -16.09
N GLU A 84 2.52 -2.05 -16.49
CA GLU A 84 2.30 -0.95 -17.44
C GLU A 84 1.97 0.38 -16.73
N ASP A 85 1.89 0.38 -15.39
CA ASP A 85 1.61 1.58 -14.62
C ASP A 85 2.74 2.62 -14.81
N GLN A 86 2.37 3.89 -14.86
CA GLN A 86 3.29 5.03 -14.95
C GLN A 86 3.24 5.91 -13.70
N ASN A 87 2.46 5.50 -12.69
CA ASN A 87 2.33 6.19 -11.41
C ASN A 87 1.83 5.22 -10.30
N PRO A 88 2.66 4.30 -9.78
CA PRO A 88 4.11 4.31 -9.92
C PRO A 88 4.61 3.55 -11.16
N PRO A 89 5.63 4.06 -11.87
CA PRO A 89 6.35 3.26 -12.85
C PRO A 89 7.17 2.13 -12.18
N PRO A 90 7.49 1.05 -12.93
CA PRO A 90 8.26 -0.12 -12.47
C PRO A 90 9.47 0.18 -11.60
N ASP A 91 10.28 1.16 -11.98
CA ASP A 91 11.50 1.54 -11.26
C ASP A 91 11.21 2.12 -9.86
N GLN A 92 10.05 2.76 -9.66
CA GLN A 92 9.64 3.22 -8.33
C GLN A 92 9.19 2.06 -7.46
N VAL A 93 8.56 1.05 -8.05
CA VAL A 93 8.18 -0.19 -7.35
C VAL A 93 9.45 -0.92 -6.90
N ASP A 94 10.46 -1.03 -7.78
CA ASP A 94 11.74 -1.65 -7.47
C ASP A 94 12.48 -0.92 -6.33
N ARG A 95 12.51 0.42 -6.36
CA ARG A 95 13.09 1.22 -5.28
C ARG A 95 12.32 1.03 -3.97
N HIS A 96 11.00 0.99 -4.02
CA HIS A 96 10.19 0.75 -2.84
C HIS A 96 10.47 -0.63 -2.23
N GLU A 97 10.55 -1.67 -3.06
CA GLU A 97 10.86 -3.02 -2.61
C GLU A 97 12.28 -3.12 -2.03
N ALA A 98 13.26 -2.48 -2.68
CA ALA A 98 14.64 -2.43 -2.19
C ALA A 98 14.74 -1.80 -0.80
N GLU A 99 13.95 -0.75 -0.53
CA GLU A 99 13.93 -0.09 0.77
C GLU A 99 13.30 -0.97 1.87
N LEU A 100 12.24 -1.72 1.54
CA LEU A 100 11.64 -2.71 2.43
C LEU A 100 12.65 -3.80 2.79
N LYS A 101 13.38 -4.33 1.80
CA LYS A 101 14.47 -5.30 1.99
C LYS A 101 15.58 -4.73 2.86
N ARG A 102 16.03 -3.50 2.57
CA ARG A 102 17.10 -2.81 3.32
C ARG A 102 16.79 -2.70 4.81
N HIS A 103 15.53 -2.50 5.16
CA HIS A 103 15.07 -2.40 6.54
C HIS A 103 14.54 -3.71 7.14
N GLY A 104 14.67 -4.84 6.44
CA GLY A 104 14.22 -6.15 6.92
C GLY A 104 12.72 -6.18 7.22
N LYS A 105 11.90 -5.46 6.43
CA LYS A 105 10.45 -5.41 6.66
C LYS A 105 9.78 -6.71 6.22
N VAL A 106 8.66 -7.03 6.87
CA VAL A 106 7.78 -8.11 6.42
C VAL A 106 6.91 -7.56 5.30
N TYR A 107 7.07 -8.07 4.09
CA TYR A 107 6.29 -7.62 2.95
C TYR A 107 6.07 -8.73 1.91
N GLU A 108 5.10 -8.53 1.03
CA GLU A 108 4.88 -9.34 -0.17
C GLU A 108 4.45 -8.42 -1.32
N PHE A 109 5.20 -8.39 -2.42
CA PHE A 109 4.88 -7.58 -3.60
C PHE A 109 4.51 -8.50 -4.77
N HIS A 110 3.40 -8.17 -5.44
CA HIS A 110 2.98 -8.81 -6.68
C HIS A 110 2.86 -7.79 -7.78
N ARG A 111 3.26 -8.22 -8.98
CA ARG A 111 3.29 -7.39 -10.17
C ARG A 111 2.57 -8.10 -11.30
N TYR A 112 1.75 -7.36 -12.03
CA TYR A 112 0.87 -7.92 -13.06
C TYR A 112 1.24 -7.39 -14.43
N ASP A 113 1.53 -8.31 -15.36
CA ASP A 113 1.67 -7.98 -16.78
C ASP A 113 0.32 -7.57 -17.38
N ASN A 114 0.38 -6.71 -18.39
CA ASN A 114 -0.78 -6.14 -19.08
C ASN A 114 -1.72 -5.32 -18.18
N ALA A 115 -1.25 -4.87 -17.02
CA ALA A 115 -2.00 -4.07 -16.07
C ALA A 115 -1.33 -2.71 -15.88
N GLY A 116 -2.11 -1.64 -16.07
CA GLY A 116 -1.72 -0.27 -15.79
C GLY A 116 -2.32 0.25 -14.48
N HIS A 117 -2.29 1.56 -14.30
CA HIS A 117 -2.84 2.21 -13.12
C HIS A 117 -4.33 1.92 -12.94
N GLY A 118 -4.75 1.58 -11.71
CA GLY A 118 -6.18 1.40 -11.41
C GLY A 118 -6.80 0.13 -12.02
N PHE A 119 -6.02 -0.93 -12.22
CA PHE A 119 -6.48 -2.16 -12.87
C PHE A 119 -7.60 -2.93 -12.14
N PHE A 120 -7.97 -2.52 -10.92
CA PHE A 120 -9.17 -3.02 -10.21
C PHE A 120 -10.45 -2.23 -10.53
N TYR A 121 -10.37 -1.04 -11.13
CA TYR A 121 -11.52 -0.16 -11.31
C TYR A 121 -12.43 -0.67 -12.44
N TYR A 122 -13.42 -1.49 -12.07
CA TYR A 122 -14.31 -2.20 -13.00
C TYR A 122 -15.08 -1.30 -13.98
N ASP A 123 -15.26 -0.02 -13.63
CA ASP A 123 -15.95 1.00 -14.41
C ASP A 123 -15.02 1.73 -15.40
N ARG A 124 -13.74 1.35 -15.49
CA ARG A 124 -12.72 2.03 -16.29
C ARG A 124 -12.09 1.11 -17.32
N ALA A 125 -11.62 1.68 -18.43
CA ALA A 125 -10.87 0.96 -19.46
C ALA A 125 -9.56 0.30 -18.95
N ALA A 126 -9.05 0.80 -17.83
CA ALA A 126 -7.88 0.23 -17.15
C ALA A 126 -8.19 -1.12 -16.47
N TYR A 127 -9.45 -1.49 -16.29
CA TYR A 127 -9.82 -2.73 -15.62
C TYR A 127 -9.17 -3.96 -16.27
N ARG A 128 -8.64 -4.84 -15.43
CA ARG A 128 -8.09 -6.14 -15.84
C ARG A 128 -8.66 -7.21 -14.92
N GLN A 129 -9.76 -7.83 -15.34
CA GLN A 129 -10.57 -8.71 -14.50
C GLN A 129 -9.74 -9.82 -13.83
N GLN A 130 -8.88 -10.51 -14.58
CA GLN A 130 -8.10 -11.62 -14.04
C GLN A 130 -7.15 -11.16 -12.92
N GLN A 131 -6.41 -10.08 -13.17
CA GLN A 131 -5.47 -9.46 -12.23
C GLN A 131 -6.20 -8.87 -11.02
N ALA A 132 -7.38 -8.29 -11.24
CA ALA A 132 -8.21 -7.75 -10.16
C ALA A 132 -8.74 -8.85 -9.24
N MET A 133 -9.24 -9.96 -9.78
CA MET A 133 -9.76 -11.07 -8.98
C MET A 133 -8.67 -11.79 -8.19
N ASP A 134 -7.51 -12.02 -8.82
CA ASP A 134 -6.34 -12.57 -8.14
C ASP A 134 -5.82 -11.62 -7.06
N GLY A 135 -5.75 -10.32 -7.36
CA GLY A 135 -5.37 -9.30 -6.41
C GLY A 135 -6.32 -9.19 -5.22
N TRP A 136 -7.64 -9.21 -5.42
CA TRP A 136 -8.61 -9.24 -4.32
C TRP A 136 -8.46 -10.49 -3.44
N SER A 137 -8.17 -11.64 -4.05
CA SER A 137 -7.91 -12.88 -3.30
C SER A 137 -6.71 -12.73 -2.37
N LYS A 138 -5.64 -12.08 -2.83
CA LYS A 138 -4.45 -11.77 -2.02
C LYS A 138 -4.73 -10.75 -0.92
N VAL A 139 -5.54 -9.72 -1.21
CA VAL A 139 -5.97 -8.73 -0.21
C VAL A 139 -6.68 -9.40 0.96
N VAL A 140 -7.65 -10.28 0.66
CA VAL A 140 -8.38 -11.04 1.67
C VAL A 140 -7.44 -11.96 2.44
N ALA A 141 -6.61 -12.74 1.75
CA ALA A 141 -5.66 -13.66 2.38
C ALA A 141 -4.67 -12.93 3.31
N TRP A 142 -4.20 -11.74 2.94
CA TRP A 142 -3.32 -10.93 3.77
C TRP A 142 -3.98 -10.51 5.07
N PHE A 143 -5.21 -10.01 5.00
CA PHE A 143 -5.98 -9.67 6.19
C PHE A 143 -6.36 -10.89 7.02
N GLU A 144 -6.71 -12.01 6.41
CA GLU A 144 -6.94 -13.26 7.16
C GLU A 144 -5.70 -13.71 7.94
N LYS A 145 -4.51 -13.54 7.36
CA LYS A 145 -3.23 -13.92 7.99
C LYS A 145 -2.87 -13.04 9.19
N TYR A 146 -3.11 -11.74 9.12
CA TYR A 146 -2.60 -10.78 10.12
C TYR A 146 -3.67 -10.18 11.03
N LEU A 147 -4.94 -10.20 10.63
CA LEU A 147 -6.04 -9.56 11.35
C LEU A 147 -7.04 -10.53 11.99
N ARG A 148 -6.91 -11.86 11.82
CA ARG A 148 -7.74 -12.82 12.56
C ARG A 148 -7.32 -12.93 14.02
#